data_AF-A0A934WFC9-F1
#
_entry.id   AF-A0A934WFC9-F1
#
_cell.length_a   1.000
_cell.length_b   1.000
_cell.length_c   1.000
_cell.angle_alpha   90.00
_cell.angle_beta   90.00
_cell.angle_gamma   90.00
#
_symmetry.space_group_name_H-M   'P 1'
#
loop_
_entity.id
_entity.type
_entity.pdbx_description
1 polymer ?
#
loop_
_entity_poly.entity_id
_entity_poly.type
_entity_poly.pdbx_seq_one_letter_code
_entity_poly.pdbx_strand_id
1 'polypeptide(L)'
;MKLKSIIVLLFISFIFVTACSDGNEQETIVLVKNDETYLPRNVYPVLDEIQRKTFNFFYEGAEPATGMIYEGTERGNIITTGGTGFGLMSLIIGSERKWISRSQAGERTLKICQFLKNCERFNGAWSHWYTPDGLSADFGEQVKTGDLVETGLLMQGLIAAKEYYKGSSNTENNISRIIDELWGSVDWKHYTNSGDALYWLWSSENNQFSLPINGWNEGLITYIMALAAPTPHNIDIEVYKKGWKQNGAFYHPNRTYYNYTLLLGPDYGGSLFLSQYSMLGLNPQKLEDNDINYWYQNVNHTLINRHYCIYNAPEKYAYSDSSWGLTACYGIGTQSQGEYKPRSPLIDDGVIAPTAALGAYPYTPFYSTQVLLGLNKLGYLKHKYGFSDAFCPSENIADKRVLAIDQGPIVVMIENYRTGLIWNLVMGNENIQKGLRLADIKTTPGFKEGFHLAVIDQYTKVYNMLIHPDRDVYELDYFVENGEVVKFTIKDANNKIVREKEKESTKGENVFSFFDDNILRGREYLIEMQTKTSVYKINVVLR
;
A
#
# COMPACT_ATOMS: atom_id res chain seq x y z
N MET A 1 84.65 19.23 -14.13
CA MET A 1 84.32 20.66 -14.32
C MET A 1 83.41 21.05 -13.16
N LYS A 2 83.88 21.73 -12.10
CA LYS A 2 84.20 23.18 -12.01
C LYS A 2 83.11 24.00 -12.73
N LEU A 3 82.35 24.91 -12.13
CA LEU A 3 82.70 25.89 -11.10
C LEU A 3 81.43 26.64 -10.61
N LYS A 4 81.33 26.91 -9.29
CA LYS A 4 80.81 28.13 -8.58
C LYS A 4 79.36 28.60 -8.83
N SER A 5 78.66 29.26 -7.92
CA SER A 5 78.65 29.54 -6.46
C SER A 5 77.66 30.70 -6.34
N ILE A 6 76.82 30.76 -5.30
CA ILE A 6 76.52 31.98 -4.54
C ILE A 6 75.98 31.54 -3.17
N ILE A 7 76.64 32.06 -2.13
CA ILE A 7 76.35 31.95 -0.70
C ILE A 7 75.74 33.28 -0.28
N VAL A 8 74.66 33.25 0.50
CA VAL A 8 74.35 34.31 1.48
C VAL A 8 73.88 33.64 2.76
N LEU A 9 74.64 33.86 3.84
CA LEU A 9 74.33 33.50 5.22
C LEU A 9 73.46 34.59 5.86
N LEU A 10 72.50 34.22 6.71
CA LEU A 10 72.13 35.02 7.88
C LEU A 10 71.43 34.15 8.94
N PHE A 11 72.13 34.01 10.07
CA PHE A 11 71.63 33.59 11.38
C PHE A 11 70.46 34.49 11.83
N ILE A 12 69.46 33.95 12.55
CA ILE A 12 68.79 34.61 13.69
C ILE A 12 67.92 33.59 14.46
N SER A 13 68.32 33.40 15.73
CA SER A 13 67.54 33.18 16.96
C SER A 13 66.18 32.48 16.92
N PHE A 14 66.13 31.31 17.57
CA PHE A 14 64.93 30.76 18.22
C PHE A 14 64.43 31.73 19.31
N ILE A 15 63.18 32.19 19.20
CA ILE A 15 62.43 32.81 20.31
C ILE A 15 61.23 31.91 20.57
N PHE A 16 61.24 31.25 21.73
CA PHE A 16 60.06 30.64 22.32
C PHE A 16 59.10 31.77 22.71
N VAL A 17 57.98 31.90 22.00
CA VAL A 17 56.83 32.66 22.48
C VAL A 17 55.84 31.65 23.02
N THR A 18 55.84 31.50 24.35
CA THR A 18 54.69 30.99 25.11
C THR A 18 53.55 31.99 24.95
N ALA A 19 52.63 31.71 24.03
CA ALA A 19 51.36 32.40 23.97
C ALA A 19 50.39 31.69 24.94
N CYS A 20 50.09 32.36 26.05
CA CYS A 20 48.88 32.11 26.81
C CYS A 20 47.68 32.34 25.88
N SER A 21 46.99 31.27 25.48
CA SER A 21 45.62 31.41 24.97
C SER A 21 44.70 31.39 26.18
N ASP A 22 44.35 32.57 26.68
CA ASP A 22 43.24 32.74 27.60
C ASP A 22 41.98 32.12 26.99
N GLY A 23 41.32 31.29 27.80
CA GLY A 23 40.09 30.62 27.45
C GLY A 23 38.99 31.62 27.15
N ASN A 24 38.51 31.55 25.91
CA ASN A 24 37.14 31.91 25.59
C ASN A 24 36.76 31.14 24.32
N GLU A 25 36.56 29.82 24.46
CA GLU A 25 35.70 29.11 23.52
C GLU A 25 34.32 29.76 23.66
N GLN A 26 34.01 30.71 22.77
CA GLN A 26 32.64 31.11 22.57
C GLN A 26 31.88 29.84 22.24
N GLU A 27 30.98 29.42 23.12
CA GLU A 27 30.00 28.38 22.82
C GLU A 27 29.30 28.77 21.52
N THR A 28 29.70 28.11 20.42
CA THR A 28 28.95 28.21 19.17
C THR A 28 27.56 27.67 19.45
N ILE A 29 26.59 28.57 19.61
CA ILE A 29 25.17 28.21 19.72
C ILE A 29 24.79 27.57 18.38
N VAL A 30 24.82 26.24 18.33
CA VAL A 30 24.26 25.49 17.20
C VAL A 30 22.74 25.60 17.33
N LEU A 31 22.15 26.53 16.59
CA LEU A 31 20.71 26.66 16.42
C LEU A 31 20.18 25.42 15.69
N VAL A 32 19.73 24.42 16.45
CA VAL A 32 19.04 23.25 15.89
C VAL A 32 17.64 23.71 15.47
N LYS A 33 17.44 23.89 14.16
CA LYS A 33 16.14 24.19 13.59
C LYS A 33 15.27 22.93 13.56
N ASN A 34 13.99 23.13 13.80
CA ASN A 34 12.98 22.09 13.67
C ASN A 34 12.84 21.69 12.20
N ASP A 35 12.83 20.39 11.88
CA ASP A 35 12.55 19.95 10.50
C ASP A 35 11.09 20.27 10.17
N GLU A 36 10.88 21.07 9.13
CA GLU A 36 9.55 21.48 8.69
C GLU A 36 9.10 20.76 7.43
N THR A 37 9.95 19.91 6.85
CA THR A 37 9.73 19.30 5.53
C THR A 37 8.41 18.53 5.45
N TYR A 38 8.08 17.78 6.49
CA TYR A 38 6.93 16.87 6.53
C TYR A 38 5.75 17.42 7.33
N LEU A 39 5.75 18.72 7.65
CA LEU A 39 4.60 19.33 8.29
C LEU A 39 3.35 19.21 7.40
N PRO A 40 2.15 19.05 7.98
CA PRO A 40 0.91 18.91 7.23
C PRO A 40 0.68 20.00 6.18
N ARG A 41 1.02 21.27 6.49
CA ARG A 41 0.96 22.39 5.54
C ARG A 41 1.77 22.18 4.25
N ASN A 42 2.80 21.34 4.29
CA ASN A 42 3.66 21.00 3.15
C ASN A 42 3.25 19.67 2.49
N VAL A 43 2.76 18.71 3.29
CA VAL A 43 2.37 17.37 2.80
C VAL A 43 0.96 17.34 2.24
N TYR A 44 -0.03 17.88 2.97
CA TYR A 44 -1.45 17.83 2.61
C TYR A 44 -1.73 18.34 1.19
N PRO A 45 -1.21 19.52 0.76
CA PRO A 45 -1.52 20.02 -0.59
C PRO A 45 -1.02 19.08 -1.70
N VAL A 46 0.16 18.46 -1.52
CA VAL A 46 0.73 17.53 -2.50
C VAL A 46 -0.03 16.20 -2.48
N LEU A 47 -0.33 15.68 -1.29
CA LEU A 47 -1.07 14.43 -1.12
C LEU A 47 -2.46 14.53 -1.76
N ASP A 48 -3.20 15.59 -1.44
CA ASP A 48 -4.55 15.81 -1.95
C ASP A 48 -4.56 16.06 -3.47
N GLU A 49 -3.60 16.85 -3.98
CA GLU A 49 -3.48 17.09 -5.42
C GLU A 49 -3.20 15.79 -6.19
N ILE A 50 -2.23 14.99 -5.74
CA ILE A 50 -1.86 13.74 -6.42
C ILE A 50 -2.99 12.72 -6.29
N GLN A 51 -3.62 12.57 -5.12
CA GLN A 51 -4.74 11.65 -4.95
C GLN A 51 -5.92 12.04 -5.87
N ARG A 52 -6.27 13.35 -5.94
CA ARG A 52 -7.33 13.86 -6.81
C ARG A 52 -7.03 13.70 -8.29
N LYS A 53 -5.80 14.00 -8.74
CA LYS A 53 -5.39 13.78 -10.13
C LYS A 53 -5.46 12.31 -10.49
N THR A 54 -5.02 11.44 -9.60
CA THR A 54 -5.08 9.98 -9.80
C THR A 54 -6.53 9.50 -9.88
N PHE A 55 -7.42 10.00 -9.03
CA PHE A 55 -8.86 9.77 -9.11
C PHE A 55 -9.46 10.14 -10.48
N ASN A 56 -8.99 11.23 -11.12
CA ASN A 56 -9.50 11.62 -12.43
C ASN A 56 -9.27 10.57 -13.53
N PHE A 57 -8.33 9.65 -13.36
CA PHE A 57 -8.22 8.47 -14.24
C PHE A 57 -9.52 7.66 -14.25
N PHE A 58 -10.11 7.45 -13.06
CA PHE A 58 -11.29 6.62 -12.87
C PHE A 58 -12.61 7.36 -13.14
N TYR A 59 -12.60 8.69 -13.16
CA TYR A 59 -13.80 9.48 -13.40
C TYR A 59 -13.84 10.09 -14.80
N GLU A 60 -12.86 10.93 -15.14
CA GLU A 60 -12.74 11.59 -16.45
C GLU A 60 -12.11 10.67 -17.51
N GLY A 61 -11.19 9.80 -17.09
CA GLY A 61 -10.50 8.85 -17.96
C GLY A 61 -11.22 7.51 -18.17
N ALA A 62 -12.42 7.33 -17.61
CA ALA A 62 -13.20 6.10 -17.81
C ALA A 62 -13.84 6.02 -19.20
N GLU A 63 -14.19 4.82 -19.63
CA GLU A 63 -14.92 4.58 -20.86
C GLU A 63 -16.34 5.19 -20.74
N PRO A 64 -16.74 6.12 -21.62
CA PRO A 64 -17.93 6.94 -21.41
C PRO A 64 -19.26 6.17 -21.54
N ALA A 65 -19.32 5.13 -22.38
CA ALA A 65 -20.57 4.40 -22.63
C ALA A 65 -20.94 3.50 -21.44
N THR A 66 -19.97 2.78 -20.91
CA THR A 66 -20.08 1.73 -19.88
C THR A 66 -19.76 2.24 -18.49
N GLY A 67 -18.95 3.30 -18.38
CA GLY A 67 -18.37 3.77 -17.12
C GLY A 67 -17.23 2.90 -16.59
N MET A 68 -16.92 1.78 -17.25
CA MET A 68 -15.81 0.89 -16.91
C MET A 68 -14.47 1.59 -17.14
N ILE A 69 -13.41 1.03 -16.54
CA ILE A 69 -12.09 1.65 -16.54
C ILE A 69 -11.25 1.06 -17.66
N TYR A 70 -10.60 1.91 -18.45
CA TYR A 70 -9.62 1.45 -19.44
C TYR A 70 -8.43 0.77 -18.76
N GLU A 71 -7.89 -0.28 -19.36
CA GLU A 71 -6.69 -0.96 -18.85
C GLU A 71 -5.51 0.01 -18.69
N GLY A 72 -5.26 0.80 -19.73
CA GLY A 72 -4.23 1.82 -19.78
C GLY A 72 -4.50 2.83 -20.89
N THR A 73 -3.78 3.96 -20.86
CA THR A 73 -4.01 5.06 -21.82
C THR A 73 -3.60 4.72 -23.26
N GLU A 74 -2.86 3.63 -23.47
CA GLU A 74 -2.36 3.17 -24.76
C GLU A 74 -3.16 2.03 -25.39
N ARG A 75 -4.11 1.41 -24.66
CA ARG A 75 -4.79 0.18 -25.12
C ARG A 75 -6.10 0.42 -25.84
N GLY A 76 -6.27 1.60 -26.43
CA GLY A 76 -7.46 1.95 -27.21
C GLY A 76 -8.73 1.87 -26.35
N ASN A 77 -9.66 1.01 -26.74
CA ASN A 77 -10.97 0.86 -26.10
C ASN A 77 -11.06 -0.32 -25.12
N ILE A 78 -9.93 -0.96 -24.78
CA ILE A 78 -9.90 -2.09 -23.85
C ILE A 78 -10.17 -1.62 -22.43
N ILE A 79 -11.20 -2.18 -21.82
CA ILE A 79 -11.58 -1.97 -20.42
C ILE A 79 -11.24 -3.20 -19.57
N THR A 80 -10.89 -2.97 -18.31
CA THR A 80 -10.34 -3.98 -17.39
C THR A 80 -11.24 -4.26 -16.21
N THR A 81 -11.31 -5.53 -15.80
CA THR A 81 -12.23 -6.00 -14.75
C THR A 81 -11.75 -5.61 -13.35
N GLY A 82 -10.57 -6.04 -12.91
CA GLY A 82 -10.02 -5.73 -11.59
C GLY A 82 -9.69 -4.26 -11.41
N GLY A 83 -9.16 -3.61 -12.47
CA GLY A 83 -8.98 -2.16 -12.48
C GLY A 83 -10.29 -1.39 -12.35
N THR A 84 -11.42 -1.92 -12.84
CA THR A 84 -12.75 -1.35 -12.58
C THR A 84 -13.17 -1.54 -11.11
N GLY A 85 -12.82 -2.66 -10.47
CA GLY A 85 -12.96 -2.82 -9.02
C GLY A 85 -12.31 -1.68 -8.24
N PHE A 86 -11.08 -1.32 -8.61
CA PHE A 86 -10.36 -0.22 -7.98
C PHE A 86 -11.01 1.14 -8.31
N GLY A 87 -11.54 1.28 -9.52
CA GLY A 87 -12.31 2.45 -9.94
C GLY A 87 -13.59 2.66 -9.12
N LEU A 88 -14.35 1.60 -8.83
CA LEU A 88 -15.54 1.67 -7.98
C LEU A 88 -15.20 2.18 -6.57
N MET A 89 -14.13 1.69 -5.98
CA MET A 89 -13.63 2.22 -4.69
C MET A 89 -13.23 3.70 -4.84
N SER A 90 -12.57 4.06 -5.92
CA SER A 90 -12.16 5.45 -6.20
C SER A 90 -13.35 6.41 -6.36
N LEU A 91 -14.47 5.97 -6.94
CA LEU A 91 -15.70 6.79 -7.05
C LEU A 91 -16.30 7.12 -5.68
N ILE A 92 -16.28 6.17 -4.74
CA ILE A 92 -16.71 6.38 -3.35
C ILE A 92 -15.81 7.43 -2.68
N ILE A 93 -14.50 7.31 -2.87
CA ILE A 93 -13.51 8.25 -2.34
C ILE A 93 -13.74 9.65 -2.91
N GLY A 94 -13.95 9.78 -4.23
CA GLY A 94 -14.24 11.06 -4.86
C GLY A 94 -15.51 11.73 -4.37
N SER A 95 -16.52 10.94 -3.98
CA SER A 95 -17.74 11.43 -3.32
C SER A 95 -17.45 11.95 -1.91
N GLU A 96 -16.77 11.18 -1.07
CA GLU A 96 -16.44 11.58 0.32
C GLU A 96 -15.47 12.78 0.37
N ARG A 97 -14.53 12.85 -0.57
CA ARG A 97 -13.60 13.97 -0.74
C ARG A 97 -14.23 15.17 -1.46
N LYS A 98 -15.49 15.07 -1.91
CA LYS A 98 -16.25 16.11 -2.60
C LYS A 98 -15.60 16.58 -3.91
N TRP A 99 -14.83 15.71 -4.58
CA TRP A 99 -14.33 15.95 -5.93
C TRP A 99 -15.45 15.79 -6.96
N ILE A 100 -16.40 14.90 -6.66
CA ILE A 100 -17.67 14.73 -7.37
C ILE A 100 -18.80 14.65 -6.35
N SER A 101 -20.04 14.89 -6.77
CA SER A 101 -21.20 14.69 -5.91
C SER A 101 -21.52 13.21 -5.72
N ARG A 102 -22.19 12.85 -4.61
CA ARG A 102 -22.70 11.50 -4.37
C ARG A 102 -23.62 11.01 -5.49
N SER A 103 -24.42 11.89 -6.08
CA SER A 103 -25.29 11.55 -7.23
C SER A 103 -24.47 11.15 -8.45
N GLN A 104 -23.44 11.94 -8.81
CA GLN A 104 -22.54 11.63 -9.94
C GLN A 104 -21.80 10.30 -9.71
N ALA A 105 -21.32 10.06 -8.49
CA ALA A 105 -20.66 8.81 -8.13
C ALA A 105 -21.64 7.62 -8.23
N GLY A 106 -22.86 7.77 -7.71
CA GLY A 106 -23.91 6.75 -7.76
C GLY A 106 -24.38 6.45 -9.18
N GLU A 107 -24.60 7.46 -10.01
CA GLU A 107 -24.98 7.30 -11.42
C GLU A 107 -23.89 6.57 -12.22
N ARG A 108 -22.62 6.93 -12.00
CA ARG A 108 -21.49 6.21 -12.63
C ARG A 108 -21.41 4.76 -12.15
N THR A 109 -21.56 4.53 -10.85
CA THR A 109 -21.57 3.18 -10.26
C THR A 109 -22.70 2.33 -10.84
N LEU A 110 -23.92 2.88 -10.94
CA LEU A 110 -25.06 2.17 -11.52
C LEU A 110 -24.81 1.80 -12.98
N LYS A 111 -24.20 2.70 -13.77
CA LYS A 111 -23.82 2.44 -15.17
C LYS A 111 -22.85 1.25 -15.28
N ILE A 112 -21.83 1.21 -14.43
CA ILE A 112 -20.88 0.09 -14.34
C ILE A 112 -21.62 -1.21 -13.99
N CYS A 113 -22.46 -1.20 -12.95
CA CYS A 113 -23.25 -2.38 -12.55
C CYS A 113 -24.15 -2.88 -13.69
N GLN A 114 -24.77 -1.97 -14.44
CA GLN A 114 -25.61 -2.33 -15.59
C GLN A 114 -24.80 -2.94 -16.73
N PHE A 115 -23.61 -2.43 -17.02
CA PHE A 115 -22.71 -3.05 -18.00
C PHE A 115 -22.30 -4.47 -17.56
N LEU A 116 -21.79 -4.61 -16.33
CA LEU A 116 -21.33 -5.88 -15.77
C LEU A 116 -22.41 -6.96 -15.72
N LYS A 117 -23.68 -6.55 -15.54
CA LYS A 117 -24.83 -7.45 -15.59
C LYS A 117 -25.09 -8.01 -16.99
N ASN A 118 -24.78 -7.25 -18.04
CA ASN A 118 -25.16 -7.55 -19.42
C ASN A 118 -23.99 -8.02 -20.31
N CYS A 119 -22.74 -7.79 -19.92
CA CYS A 119 -21.58 -8.25 -20.68
C CYS A 119 -21.48 -9.79 -20.67
N GLU A 120 -20.70 -10.34 -21.61
CA GLU A 120 -20.35 -11.76 -21.66
C GLU A 120 -19.72 -12.21 -20.33
N ARG A 121 -20.08 -13.38 -19.83
CA ARG A 121 -19.55 -13.93 -18.56
C ARG A 121 -19.37 -15.44 -18.67
N PHE A 122 -18.45 -15.97 -17.88
CA PHE A 122 -17.98 -17.36 -17.96
C PHE A 122 -18.22 -18.06 -16.63
N ASN A 123 -19.31 -18.83 -16.54
CA ASN A 123 -19.82 -19.37 -15.26
C ASN A 123 -19.92 -18.27 -14.19
N GLY A 124 -20.48 -17.12 -14.60
CA GLY A 124 -20.71 -15.94 -13.76
C GLY A 124 -19.50 -15.05 -13.53
N ALA A 125 -18.27 -15.56 -13.69
CA ALA A 125 -17.04 -14.76 -13.62
C ALA A 125 -16.88 -13.88 -14.86
N TRP A 126 -16.12 -12.80 -14.71
CA TRP A 126 -15.77 -11.89 -15.80
C TRP A 126 -14.44 -12.28 -16.43
N SER A 127 -14.24 -11.90 -17.69
CA SER A 127 -12.94 -11.95 -18.34
C SER A 127 -12.00 -10.89 -17.79
N HIS A 128 -10.70 -11.03 -18.09
CA HIS A 128 -9.71 -10.03 -17.74
C HIS A 128 -10.01 -8.68 -18.43
N TRP A 129 -10.28 -8.73 -19.74
CA TRP A 129 -10.57 -7.56 -20.56
C TRP A 129 -11.88 -7.68 -21.34
N TYR A 130 -12.46 -6.53 -21.63
CA TYR A 130 -13.64 -6.39 -22.49
C TYR A 130 -13.46 -5.24 -23.48
N THR A 131 -14.24 -5.28 -24.55
CA THR A 131 -14.57 -4.10 -25.35
C THR A 131 -15.89 -3.47 -24.88
N PRO A 132 -16.17 -2.18 -25.21
CA PRO A 132 -17.36 -1.48 -24.71
C PRO A 132 -18.70 -2.06 -25.18
N ASP A 133 -18.70 -2.95 -26.17
CA ASP A 133 -19.87 -3.71 -26.62
C ASP A 133 -20.22 -4.90 -25.70
N GLY A 134 -19.40 -5.18 -24.69
CA GLY A 134 -19.65 -6.23 -23.70
C GLY A 134 -19.09 -7.60 -24.09
N LEU A 135 -18.30 -7.71 -25.16
CA LEU A 135 -17.60 -8.94 -25.51
C LEU A 135 -16.23 -9.03 -24.82
N SER A 136 -15.84 -10.24 -24.42
CA SER A 136 -14.49 -10.46 -23.89
C SER A 136 -13.44 -10.14 -24.95
N ALA A 137 -12.37 -9.49 -24.51
CA ALA A 137 -11.22 -9.18 -25.35
C ALA A 137 -10.03 -10.06 -24.93
N ASP A 138 -9.27 -10.54 -25.90
CA ASP A 138 -8.21 -11.51 -25.67
C ASP A 138 -7.06 -10.91 -24.84
N PHE A 139 -6.63 -11.65 -23.82
CA PHE A 139 -5.41 -11.37 -23.05
C PHE A 139 -4.39 -12.48 -23.30
N GLY A 140 -3.48 -12.27 -24.25
CA GLY A 140 -2.56 -13.33 -24.69
C GLY A 140 -3.33 -14.54 -25.24
N GLU A 141 -3.20 -15.70 -24.59
CA GLU A 141 -3.92 -16.93 -24.96
C GLU A 141 -5.31 -17.04 -24.30
N GLN A 142 -5.73 -16.06 -23.49
CA GLN A 142 -7.03 -16.05 -22.83
C GLN A 142 -8.13 -15.59 -23.80
N VAL A 143 -8.66 -16.53 -24.59
CA VAL A 143 -9.80 -16.30 -25.48
C VAL A 143 -11.08 -16.82 -24.80
N LYS A 144 -12.14 -15.99 -24.74
CA LYS A 144 -13.43 -16.34 -24.10
C LYS A 144 -13.27 -17.03 -22.74
N THR A 145 -12.43 -16.42 -21.91
CA THR A 145 -11.95 -16.97 -20.66
C THR A 145 -12.45 -16.14 -19.50
N GLY A 146 -12.94 -16.81 -18.45
CA GLY A 146 -13.19 -16.18 -17.16
C GLY A 146 -11.91 -16.11 -16.33
N ASP A 147 -11.66 -14.95 -15.74
CA ASP A 147 -10.54 -14.66 -14.85
C ASP A 147 -11.06 -14.46 -13.43
N LEU A 148 -10.74 -15.41 -12.55
CA LEU A 148 -11.28 -15.47 -11.20
C LEU A 148 -10.57 -14.51 -10.22
N VAL A 149 -9.31 -14.15 -10.48
CA VAL A 149 -8.61 -13.15 -9.64
C VAL A 149 -9.13 -11.77 -9.97
N GLU A 150 -9.24 -11.40 -11.25
CA GLU A 150 -9.84 -10.15 -11.69
C GLU A 150 -11.28 -10.02 -11.19
N THR A 151 -12.05 -11.12 -11.24
CA THR A 151 -13.40 -11.19 -10.66
C THR A 151 -13.41 -10.90 -9.16
N GLY A 152 -12.46 -11.44 -8.39
CA GLY A 152 -12.32 -11.15 -6.97
C GLY A 152 -11.98 -9.68 -6.69
N LEU A 153 -11.07 -9.10 -7.47
CA LEU A 153 -10.68 -7.68 -7.38
C LEU A 153 -11.85 -6.74 -7.74
N LEU A 154 -12.61 -7.06 -8.79
CA LEU A 154 -13.84 -6.35 -9.15
C LEU A 154 -14.87 -6.41 -8.01
N MET A 155 -15.11 -7.62 -7.50
CA MET A 155 -16.16 -7.84 -6.51
C MET A 155 -15.84 -7.17 -5.17
N GLN A 156 -14.55 -6.98 -4.84
CA GLN A 156 -14.13 -6.15 -3.71
C GLN A 156 -14.65 -4.71 -3.84
N GLY A 157 -14.59 -4.13 -5.05
CA GLY A 157 -15.12 -2.79 -5.32
C GLY A 157 -16.64 -2.72 -5.33
N LEU A 158 -17.31 -3.75 -5.86
CA LEU A 158 -18.77 -3.86 -5.82
C LEU A 158 -19.28 -3.99 -4.39
N ILE A 159 -18.62 -4.79 -3.53
CA ILE A 159 -18.97 -4.88 -2.11
C ILE A 159 -18.82 -3.52 -1.42
N ALA A 160 -17.72 -2.79 -1.66
CA ALA A 160 -17.56 -1.44 -1.12
C ALA A 160 -18.70 -0.51 -1.57
N ALA A 161 -19.09 -0.55 -2.84
CA ALA A 161 -20.20 0.23 -3.38
C ALA A 161 -21.55 -0.14 -2.73
N LYS A 162 -21.84 -1.43 -2.57
CA LYS A 162 -23.04 -1.90 -1.89
C LYS A 162 -23.11 -1.40 -0.44
N GLU A 163 -21.99 -1.46 0.27
CA GLU A 163 -21.93 -1.00 1.67
C GLU A 163 -22.02 0.53 1.80
N TYR A 164 -21.60 1.27 0.77
CA TYR A 164 -21.66 2.73 0.74
C TYR A 164 -23.03 3.27 0.33
N TYR A 165 -23.68 2.67 -0.68
CA TYR A 165 -24.95 3.11 -1.26
C TYR A 165 -26.16 2.44 -0.59
N LYS A 166 -26.39 2.76 0.69
CA LYS A 166 -27.51 2.26 1.52
C LYS A 166 -28.72 3.20 1.60
N GLY A 167 -28.72 4.29 0.84
CA GLY A 167 -29.82 5.26 0.80
C GLY A 167 -31.07 4.73 0.10
N SER A 168 -32.18 5.46 0.25
CA SER A 168 -33.49 5.06 -0.30
C SER A 168 -33.74 5.51 -1.75
N SER A 169 -32.75 6.10 -2.43
CA SER A 169 -32.91 6.56 -3.81
C SER A 169 -33.02 5.39 -4.78
N ASN A 170 -33.73 5.59 -5.90
CA ASN A 170 -33.84 4.56 -6.94
C ASN A 170 -32.48 4.12 -7.49
N THR A 171 -31.50 5.03 -7.55
CA THR A 171 -30.13 4.72 -8.00
C THR A 171 -29.45 3.78 -7.01
N GLU A 172 -29.43 4.13 -5.72
CA GLU A 172 -28.75 3.33 -4.67
C GLU A 172 -29.43 1.96 -4.50
N ASN A 173 -30.76 1.90 -4.50
CA ASN A 173 -31.51 0.64 -4.46
C ASN A 173 -31.18 -0.28 -5.66
N ASN A 174 -31.06 0.29 -6.87
CA ASN A 174 -30.70 -0.50 -8.06
C ASN A 174 -29.25 -1.00 -8.02
N ILE A 175 -28.32 -0.20 -7.50
CA ILE A 175 -26.93 -0.62 -7.29
C ILE A 175 -26.91 -1.85 -6.37
N SER A 176 -27.51 -1.76 -5.18
CA SER A 176 -27.53 -2.88 -4.23
C SER A 176 -28.15 -4.14 -4.85
N ARG A 177 -29.31 -4.00 -5.51
CA ARG A 177 -30.01 -5.13 -6.13
C ARG A 177 -29.19 -5.82 -7.22
N ILE A 178 -28.54 -5.04 -8.10
CA ILE A 178 -27.71 -5.61 -9.16
C ILE A 178 -26.49 -6.30 -8.57
N ILE A 179 -25.86 -5.71 -7.56
CA ILE A 179 -24.68 -6.30 -6.91
C ILE A 179 -25.03 -7.63 -6.22
N ASP A 180 -26.19 -7.73 -5.57
CA ASP A 180 -26.66 -8.99 -4.99
C ASP A 180 -26.89 -10.08 -6.04
N GLU A 181 -27.48 -9.71 -7.18
CA GLU A 181 -27.67 -10.60 -8.32
C GLU A 181 -26.33 -11.06 -8.90
N LEU A 182 -25.38 -10.14 -9.09
CA LEU A 182 -24.05 -10.44 -9.59
C LEU A 182 -23.28 -11.36 -8.63
N TRP A 183 -23.22 -11.01 -7.35
CA TRP A 183 -22.60 -11.81 -6.29
C TRP A 183 -23.14 -13.24 -6.26
N GLY A 184 -24.46 -13.40 -6.33
CA GLY A 184 -25.11 -14.70 -6.30
C GLY A 184 -24.94 -15.54 -7.56
N SER A 185 -24.42 -14.96 -8.64
CA SER A 185 -24.31 -15.62 -9.96
C SER A 185 -22.91 -16.14 -10.30
N VAL A 186 -21.87 -15.76 -9.54
CA VAL A 186 -20.50 -16.24 -9.77
C VAL A 186 -20.38 -17.67 -9.26
N ASP A 187 -20.12 -18.63 -10.16
CA ASP A 187 -19.94 -20.03 -9.79
C ASP A 187 -18.49 -20.31 -9.41
N TRP A 188 -18.08 -19.91 -8.20
CA TRP A 188 -16.72 -20.14 -7.70
C TRP A 188 -16.36 -21.63 -7.66
N LYS A 189 -17.35 -22.50 -7.37
CA LYS A 189 -17.16 -23.95 -7.32
C LYS A 189 -16.82 -24.53 -8.69
N HIS A 190 -17.39 -24.02 -9.78
CA HIS A 190 -17.01 -24.42 -11.14
C HIS A 190 -15.49 -24.30 -11.36
N TYR A 191 -14.88 -23.21 -10.89
CA TYR A 191 -13.45 -22.94 -11.01
C TYR A 191 -12.54 -23.84 -10.17
N THR A 192 -13.10 -24.82 -9.43
CA THR A 192 -12.29 -25.88 -8.81
C THR A 192 -11.94 -27.02 -9.78
N ASN A 193 -12.69 -27.15 -10.88
CA ASN A 193 -12.68 -28.35 -11.73
C ASN A 193 -12.82 -29.66 -10.92
N SER A 194 -13.62 -29.64 -9.84
CA SER A 194 -13.74 -30.73 -8.85
C SER A 194 -12.43 -31.12 -8.16
N GLY A 195 -11.42 -30.26 -8.22
CA GLY A 195 -10.10 -30.43 -7.62
C GLY A 195 -9.95 -29.74 -6.27
N ASP A 196 -8.70 -29.68 -5.83
CA ASP A 196 -8.32 -29.23 -4.49
C ASP A 196 -7.87 -27.75 -4.43
N ALA A 197 -8.03 -26.99 -5.52
CA ALA A 197 -7.67 -25.58 -5.61
C ALA A 197 -8.63 -24.83 -6.53
N LEU A 198 -8.71 -23.51 -6.40
CA LEU A 198 -9.28 -22.66 -7.45
C LEU A 198 -8.30 -22.53 -8.60
N TYR A 199 -8.79 -22.58 -9.84
CA TYR A 199 -8.05 -22.18 -11.02
C TYR A 199 -8.34 -20.71 -11.33
N TRP A 200 -7.28 -19.99 -11.71
CA TRP A 200 -7.36 -18.59 -12.09
C TRP A 200 -8.20 -18.44 -13.36
N LEU A 201 -7.98 -19.32 -14.33
CA LEU A 201 -8.54 -19.21 -15.66
C LEU A 201 -9.39 -20.43 -16.00
N TRP A 202 -10.54 -20.17 -16.61
CA TRP A 202 -11.33 -21.19 -17.31
C TRP A 202 -11.76 -20.66 -18.68
N SER A 203 -11.31 -21.32 -19.75
CA SER A 203 -11.74 -21.00 -21.12
C SER A 203 -12.98 -21.80 -21.49
N SER A 204 -14.02 -21.08 -21.92
CA SER A 204 -15.27 -21.70 -22.35
C SER A 204 -15.21 -22.34 -23.74
N GLU A 205 -14.23 -21.96 -24.56
CA GLU A 205 -14.08 -22.47 -25.93
C GLU A 205 -13.58 -23.92 -25.94
N ASN A 206 -12.63 -24.24 -25.06
CA ASN A 206 -11.98 -25.56 -24.99
C ASN A 206 -12.19 -26.28 -23.65
N ASN A 207 -12.96 -25.71 -22.73
CA ASN A 207 -13.20 -26.21 -21.38
C ASN A 207 -11.90 -26.46 -20.58
N GLN A 208 -10.89 -25.61 -20.79
CA GLN A 208 -9.58 -25.73 -20.14
C GLN A 208 -9.50 -24.88 -18.88
N PHE A 209 -9.09 -25.51 -17.79
CA PHE A 209 -8.70 -24.84 -16.55
C PHE A 209 -7.19 -24.66 -16.51
N SER A 210 -6.72 -23.46 -16.18
CA SER A 210 -5.29 -23.13 -16.16
C SER A 210 -4.94 -22.28 -14.94
N LEU A 211 -3.67 -22.38 -14.51
CA LEU A 211 -3.07 -21.62 -13.41
C LEU A 211 -3.80 -21.83 -12.06
N PRO A 212 -3.49 -22.88 -11.30
CA PRO A 212 -4.01 -23.02 -9.94
C PRO A 212 -3.59 -21.81 -9.08
N ILE A 213 -4.52 -21.24 -8.33
CA ILE A 213 -4.27 -20.09 -7.44
C ILE A 213 -3.70 -20.62 -6.13
N ASN A 214 -2.38 -20.60 -6.02
CA ASN A 214 -1.66 -21.02 -4.81
C ASN A 214 -1.09 -19.79 -4.10
N GLY A 215 -1.29 -19.74 -2.78
CA GLY A 215 -0.76 -18.67 -1.95
C GLY A 215 0.76 -18.80 -1.76
N TRP A 216 1.48 -17.72 -1.55
CA TRP A 216 1.01 -16.35 -1.35
C TRP A 216 1.15 -15.50 -2.61
N ASN A 217 0.05 -14.86 -3.01
CA ASN A 217 0.00 -13.88 -4.09
C ASN A 217 -1.16 -12.88 -3.88
N GLU A 218 -1.55 -12.12 -4.89
CA GLU A 218 -2.61 -11.11 -4.87
C GLU A 218 -4.05 -11.67 -4.76
N GLY A 219 -4.22 -12.99 -4.90
CA GLY A 219 -5.52 -13.67 -5.01
C GLY A 219 -6.19 -14.07 -3.70
N LEU A 220 -5.75 -13.57 -2.53
CA LEU A 220 -6.36 -13.94 -1.24
C LEU A 220 -7.87 -13.66 -1.22
N ILE A 221 -8.28 -12.47 -1.65
CA ILE A 221 -9.68 -12.03 -1.65
C ILE A 221 -10.59 -12.97 -2.46
N THR A 222 -10.07 -13.57 -3.54
CA THR A 222 -10.77 -14.55 -4.37
C THR A 222 -11.19 -15.77 -3.55
N TYR A 223 -10.30 -16.33 -2.73
CA TYR A 223 -10.65 -17.46 -1.85
C TYR A 223 -11.65 -17.06 -0.76
N ILE A 224 -11.49 -15.86 -0.17
CA ILE A 224 -12.41 -15.36 0.86
C ILE A 224 -13.82 -15.25 0.30
N MET A 225 -13.97 -14.71 -0.91
CA MET A 225 -15.27 -14.58 -1.57
C MET A 225 -15.84 -15.94 -2.00
N ALA A 226 -15.01 -16.84 -2.52
CA ALA A 226 -15.44 -18.19 -2.91
C ALA A 226 -15.98 -19.01 -1.73
N LEU A 227 -15.38 -18.88 -0.54
CA LEU A 227 -15.89 -19.51 0.69
C LEU A 227 -17.21 -18.87 1.14
N ALA A 228 -17.33 -17.55 0.99
CA ALA A 228 -18.50 -16.79 1.43
C ALA A 228 -19.72 -16.94 0.52
N ALA A 229 -19.51 -17.31 -0.75
CA ALA A 229 -20.54 -17.41 -1.78
C ALA A 229 -21.77 -18.24 -1.34
N PRO A 230 -22.94 -18.02 -1.97
CA PRO A 230 -24.13 -18.82 -1.69
C PRO A 230 -24.02 -20.22 -2.30
N THR A 231 -24.62 -21.21 -1.65
CA THR A 231 -24.79 -22.57 -2.21
C THR A 231 -25.70 -22.50 -3.44
N PRO A 232 -25.40 -23.22 -4.54
CA PRO A 232 -24.34 -24.24 -4.68
C PRO A 232 -22.97 -23.75 -5.17
N HIS A 233 -22.78 -22.44 -5.30
CA HIS A 233 -21.59 -21.84 -5.94
C HIS A 233 -20.37 -21.71 -5.01
N ASN A 234 -20.51 -21.99 -3.72
CA ASN A 234 -19.42 -21.89 -2.76
C ASN A 234 -18.44 -23.05 -2.84
N ILE A 235 -17.17 -22.79 -2.53
CA ILE A 235 -16.17 -23.83 -2.31
C ILE A 235 -16.21 -24.37 -0.88
N ASP A 236 -15.66 -25.56 -0.69
CA ASP A 236 -15.39 -26.13 0.63
C ASP A 236 -14.05 -25.60 1.18
N ILE A 237 -13.93 -25.55 2.51
CA ILE A 237 -12.71 -25.09 3.20
C ILE A 237 -11.46 -25.88 2.82
N GLU A 238 -11.60 -27.13 2.42
CA GLU A 238 -10.46 -27.95 1.99
C GLU A 238 -9.82 -27.44 0.70
N VAL A 239 -10.58 -26.79 -0.19
CA VAL A 239 -10.04 -26.14 -1.41
C VAL A 239 -9.12 -24.97 -1.02
N TYR A 240 -9.48 -24.20 0.01
CA TYR A 240 -8.61 -23.15 0.54
C TYR A 240 -7.37 -23.71 1.24
N LYS A 241 -7.53 -24.75 2.08
CA LYS A 241 -6.37 -25.34 2.78
C LYS A 241 -5.37 -25.99 1.84
N LYS A 242 -5.84 -26.73 0.83
CA LYS A 242 -4.99 -27.47 -0.11
C LYS A 242 -4.49 -26.61 -1.26
N GLY A 243 -5.33 -25.73 -1.81
CA GLY A 243 -4.95 -24.81 -2.89
C GLY A 243 -4.18 -23.61 -2.36
N TRP A 244 -4.88 -22.72 -1.65
CA TRP A 244 -4.28 -21.48 -1.15
C TRP A 244 -3.14 -21.70 -0.15
N LYS A 245 -3.41 -22.41 0.95
CA LYS A 245 -2.39 -22.65 2.00
C LYS A 245 -1.40 -23.75 1.63
N GLN A 246 -1.63 -24.50 0.55
CA GLN A 246 -0.78 -25.63 0.13
C GLN A 246 -0.51 -26.62 1.27
N ASN A 247 -1.52 -26.92 2.10
CA ASN A 247 -1.39 -27.72 3.33
C ASN A 247 -0.27 -27.23 4.27
N GLY A 248 -0.06 -25.92 4.34
CA GLY A 248 0.96 -25.27 5.15
C GLY A 248 2.29 -25.00 4.42
N ALA A 249 2.49 -25.49 3.20
CA ALA A 249 3.75 -25.30 2.47
C ALA A 249 4.02 -23.83 2.07
N PHE A 250 2.98 -23.00 2.00
CA PHE A 250 3.11 -21.55 1.75
C PHE A 250 3.70 -20.75 2.92
N TYR A 251 3.87 -21.36 4.10
CA TYR A 251 4.29 -20.73 5.34
C TYR A 251 5.75 -21.03 5.67
N HIS A 252 6.52 -19.97 5.94
CA HIS A 252 7.96 -20.04 6.18
C HIS A 252 8.33 -19.43 7.56
N PRO A 253 8.18 -20.18 8.68
CA PRO A 253 8.23 -19.65 10.05
C PRO A 253 9.53 -18.93 10.44
N ASN A 254 10.66 -19.32 9.84
CA ASN A 254 11.99 -18.82 10.19
C ASN A 254 12.58 -17.88 9.13
N ARG A 255 11.81 -17.51 8.10
CA ARG A 255 12.34 -16.74 6.98
C ARG A 255 12.44 -15.27 7.33
N THR A 256 13.63 -14.72 7.13
CA THR A 256 13.93 -13.31 7.33
C THR A 256 14.75 -12.77 6.16
N TYR A 257 14.55 -11.50 5.86
CA TYR A 257 15.37 -10.73 4.91
C TYR A 257 15.73 -9.41 5.59
N TYR A 258 17.02 -9.07 5.65
CA TYR A 258 17.49 -7.85 6.33
C TYR A 258 16.99 -7.73 7.79
N ASN A 259 16.81 -8.87 8.47
CA ASN A 259 16.19 -9.03 9.80
C ASN A 259 14.69 -8.73 9.89
N TYR A 260 14.00 -8.43 8.78
CA TYR A 260 12.53 -8.40 8.76
C TYR A 260 12.01 -9.82 8.55
N THR A 261 11.09 -10.26 9.41
CA THR A 261 10.42 -11.55 9.27
C THR A 261 9.44 -11.50 8.09
N LEU A 262 9.54 -12.46 7.18
CA LEU A 262 8.66 -12.54 6.00
C LEU A 262 8.16 -13.98 5.84
N LEU A 263 7.00 -14.25 6.41
CA LEU A 263 6.47 -15.61 6.58
C LEU A 263 5.81 -16.15 5.31
N LEU A 264 5.30 -15.25 4.45
CA LEU A 264 4.59 -15.59 3.21
C LEU A 264 5.29 -14.98 1.98
N GLY A 265 5.04 -15.57 0.80
CA GLY A 265 5.45 -15.04 -0.51
C GLY A 265 6.76 -15.61 -1.03
N PRO A 266 7.22 -15.16 -2.21
CA PRO A 266 8.54 -15.52 -2.72
C PRO A 266 9.65 -14.86 -1.90
N ASP A 267 10.91 -15.20 -2.22
CA ASP A 267 12.07 -14.61 -1.58
C ASP A 267 12.10 -13.08 -1.80
N TYR A 268 12.48 -12.36 -0.74
CA TYR A 268 12.35 -10.91 -0.64
C TYR A 268 10.92 -10.34 -0.84
N GLY A 269 9.89 -11.18 -0.88
CA GLY A 269 8.47 -10.81 -0.95
C GLY A 269 7.92 -10.64 -2.36
N GLY A 270 8.77 -10.50 -3.37
CA GLY A 270 8.35 -10.33 -4.76
C GLY A 270 7.94 -8.90 -5.09
N SER A 271 6.99 -8.74 -6.02
CA SER A 271 6.45 -7.44 -6.40
C SER A 271 5.54 -6.89 -5.30
N LEU A 272 5.65 -5.59 -5.01
CA LEU A 272 5.01 -5.04 -3.82
C LEU A 272 3.47 -5.05 -3.87
N PHE A 273 2.87 -5.11 -5.07
CA PHE A 273 1.42 -5.20 -5.23
C PHE A 273 0.78 -6.43 -4.56
N LEU A 274 1.55 -7.50 -4.31
CA LEU A 274 1.09 -8.70 -3.58
C LEU A 274 0.63 -8.39 -2.15
N SER A 275 1.13 -7.31 -1.55
CA SER A 275 0.68 -6.80 -0.24
C SER A 275 -0.38 -5.70 -0.35
N GLN A 276 -0.91 -5.42 -1.54
CA GLN A 276 -1.80 -4.27 -1.80
C GLN A 276 -3.17 -4.69 -2.35
N TYR A 277 -3.25 -5.46 -3.44
CA TYR A 277 -4.50 -5.62 -4.19
C TYR A 277 -5.65 -6.26 -3.39
N SER A 278 -5.39 -7.38 -2.72
CA SER A 278 -6.37 -7.98 -1.79
C SER A 278 -6.60 -7.13 -0.53
N MET A 279 -5.69 -6.19 -0.24
CA MET A 279 -5.69 -5.35 0.97
C MET A 279 -6.29 -3.96 0.72
N LEU A 280 -6.82 -3.69 -0.48
CA LEU A 280 -7.53 -2.44 -0.74
C LEU A 280 -8.84 -2.36 0.06
N GLY A 281 -9.52 -3.49 0.21
CA GLY A 281 -10.74 -3.67 0.99
C GLY A 281 -10.56 -4.49 2.25
N LEU A 282 -9.75 -5.56 2.22
CA LEU A 282 -9.41 -6.27 3.46
C LEU A 282 -8.49 -5.40 4.32
N ASN A 283 -8.83 -5.20 5.59
CA ASN A 283 -8.00 -4.42 6.51
C ASN A 283 -6.95 -5.31 7.19
N PRO A 284 -5.67 -5.29 6.78
CA PRO A 284 -4.64 -6.14 7.36
C PRO A 284 -4.36 -5.87 8.85
N GLN A 285 -4.70 -4.68 9.38
CA GLN A 285 -4.59 -4.40 10.83
C GLN A 285 -5.51 -5.29 11.67
N LYS A 286 -6.56 -5.83 11.04
CA LYS A 286 -7.57 -6.66 11.69
C LYS A 286 -7.43 -8.13 11.32
N LEU A 287 -6.54 -8.51 10.40
CA LEU A 287 -6.45 -9.89 9.92
C LEU A 287 -5.34 -10.66 10.63
N GLU A 288 -5.72 -11.78 11.23
CA GLU A 288 -4.79 -12.75 11.80
C GLU A 288 -5.35 -14.17 11.70
N ASP A 289 -4.55 -15.11 11.20
CA ASP A 289 -4.84 -16.54 11.34
C ASP A 289 -3.92 -17.19 12.38
N ASN A 290 -3.91 -18.52 12.49
CA ASN A 290 -3.09 -19.21 13.49
C ASN A 290 -1.57 -19.02 13.30
N ASP A 291 -1.14 -18.66 12.10
CA ASP A 291 0.26 -18.62 11.70
C ASP A 291 0.73 -17.19 11.38
N ILE A 292 -0.19 -16.33 10.90
CA ILE A 292 0.13 -15.05 10.26
C ILE A 292 -0.68 -13.91 10.85
N ASN A 293 0.03 -12.85 11.22
CA ASN A 293 -0.54 -11.51 11.35
C ASN A 293 -0.25 -10.72 10.06
N TYR A 294 -1.31 -10.40 9.30
CA TYR A 294 -1.19 -9.88 7.95
C TYR A 294 -0.68 -8.43 7.92
N TRP A 295 -0.88 -7.66 9.00
CA TRP A 295 -0.27 -6.34 9.15
C TRP A 295 1.26 -6.41 9.13
N TYR A 296 1.84 -7.23 10.01
CA TYR A 296 3.29 -7.39 10.08
C TYR A 296 3.87 -7.96 8.79
N GLN A 297 3.18 -8.92 8.14
CA GLN A 297 3.59 -9.44 6.84
C GLN A 297 3.71 -8.32 5.79
N ASN A 298 2.71 -7.44 5.69
CA ASN A 298 2.68 -6.39 4.67
C ASN A 298 3.65 -5.23 4.97
N VAL A 299 3.78 -4.85 6.25
CA VAL A 299 4.77 -3.84 6.65
C VAL A 299 6.19 -4.35 6.40
N ASN A 300 6.49 -5.61 6.76
CA ASN A 300 7.81 -6.18 6.52
C ASN A 300 8.11 -6.37 5.03
N HIS A 301 7.16 -6.79 4.20
CA HIS A 301 7.33 -6.83 2.75
C HIS A 301 7.68 -5.45 2.18
N THR A 302 6.95 -4.41 2.60
CA THR A 302 7.23 -3.02 2.21
C THR A 302 8.64 -2.57 2.61
N LEU A 303 9.04 -2.87 3.85
CA LEU A 303 10.36 -2.49 4.37
C LEU A 303 11.50 -3.27 3.68
N ILE A 304 11.29 -4.53 3.31
CA ILE A 304 12.27 -5.32 2.53
C ILE A 304 12.45 -4.73 1.13
N ASN A 305 11.34 -4.37 0.45
CA ASN A 305 11.37 -3.74 -0.86
C ASN A 305 12.14 -2.42 -0.83
N ARG A 306 11.82 -1.55 0.15
CA ARG A 306 12.55 -0.30 0.40
C ARG A 306 14.01 -0.53 0.74
N HIS A 307 14.31 -1.47 1.64
CA HIS A 307 15.68 -1.76 2.07
C HIS A 307 16.55 -2.17 0.89
N TYR A 308 16.05 -3.07 0.03
CA TYR A 308 16.76 -3.46 -1.18
C TYR A 308 17.08 -2.24 -2.04
N CYS A 309 16.07 -1.40 -2.34
CA CYS A 309 16.26 -0.25 -3.21
C CYS A 309 17.33 0.73 -2.70
N ILE A 310 17.37 0.98 -1.39
CA ILE A 310 18.25 2.00 -0.81
C ILE A 310 19.67 1.48 -0.58
N TYR A 311 19.82 0.21 -0.19
CA TYR A 311 21.10 -0.28 0.33
C TYR A 311 21.76 -1.36 -0.54
N ASN A 312 20.99 -2.04 -1.39
CA ASN A 312 21.48 -3.24 -2.10
C ASN A 312 21.34 -3.16 -3.62
N ALA A 313 20.42 -2.34 -4.13
CA ALA A 313 20.28 -2.13 -5.55
C ALA A 313 21.59 -1.56 -6.13
N PRO A 314 21.98 -1.97 -7.35
CA PRO A 314 23.16 -1.41 -8.01
C PRO A 314 23.14 0.13 -8.04
N GLU A 315 24.23 0.77 -7.63
CA GLU A 315 24.34 2.25 -7.59
C GLU A 315 23.98 2.91 -8.92
N LYS A 316 24.26 2.24 -10.05
CA LYS A 316 23.91 2.70 -11.40
C LYS A 316 22.41 2.95 -11.62
N TYR A 317 21.52 2.37 -10.80
CA TYR A 317 20.08 2.59 -10.89
C TYR A 317 19.63 3.91 -10.23
N ALA A 318 20.50 4.54 -9.43
CA ALA A 318 20.27 5.83 -8.81
C ALA A 318 18.98 5.91 -7.95
N TYR A 319 18.64 4.81 -7.27
CA TYR A 319 17.56 4.78 -6.29
C TYR A 319 17.90 5.62 -5.06
N SER A 320 16.88 6.11 -4.35
CA SER A 320 17.05 6.94 -3.14
C SER A 320 15.91 6.77 -2.16
N ASP A 321 16.00 7.41 -1.00
CA ASP A 321 14.91 7.44 0.00
C ASP A 321 13.62 8.10 -0.53
N SER A 322 13.73 8.90 -1.58
CA SER A 322 12.64 9.57 -2.28
C SER A 322 12.26 8.91 -3.63
N SER A 323 12.94 7.82 -3.99
CA SER A 323 12.74 7.07 -5.23
C SER A 323 13.07 5.59 -4.99
N TRP A 324 12.10 4.86 -4.45
CA TRP A 324 12.12 3.41 -4.25
C TRP A 324 10.73 2.82 -4.56
N GLY A 325 10.67 1.51 -4.79
CA GLY A 325 9.42 0.79 -4.98
C GLY A 325 9.42 -0.09 -6.23
N LEU A 326 9.65 -1.39 -6.03
CA LEU A 326 9.65 -2.37 -7.12
C LEU A 326 8.34 -3.15 -7.13
N THR A 327 7.64 -3.11 -8.26
CA THR A 327 6.40 -3.85 -8.50
C THR A 327 6.20 -4.08 -10.00
N ALA A 328 5.17 -4.84 -10.39
CA ALA A 328 4.83 -5.01 -11.79
C ALA A 328 4.46 -3.67 -12.42
N CYS A 329 5.09 -3.32 -13.55
CA CYS A 329 4.84 -2.07 -14.28
C CYS A 329 5.46 -2.10 -15.68
N TYR A 330 5.23 -1.05 -16.47
CA TYR A 330 5.91 -0.85 -17.74
C TYR A 330 7.42 -0.64 -17.60
N GLY A 331 8.16 -1.14 -18.60
CA GLY A 331 9.59 -0.87 -18.73
C GLY A 331 9.85 0.48 -19.38
N ILE A 332 10.83 1.20 -18.85
CA ILE A 332 11.36 2.43 -19.43
C ILE A 332 12.88 2.47 -19.27
N GLY A 333 13.56 3.17 -20.18
CA GLY A 333 15.03 3.27 -20.19
C GLY A 333 15.75 2.08 -20.79
N THR A 334 17.07 2.22 -20.87
CA THR A 334 17.94 1.35 -21.67
C THR A 334 17.98 -0.08 -21.15
N GLN A 335 17.93 -0.27 -19.83
CA GLN A 335 18.11 -1.58 -19.19
C GLN A 335 16.85 -2.44 -19.23
N SER A 336 15.66 -1.83 -19.18
CA SER A 336 14.39 -2.57 -19.20
C SER A 336 13.99 -3.08 -20.57
N GLN A 337 14.56 -2.50 -21.64
CA GLN A 337 14.19 -2.73 -23.04
C GLN A 337 12.71 -2.42 -23.35
N GLY A 338 12.06 -1.59 -22.53
CA GLY A 338 10.65 -1.22 -22.71
C GLY A 338 9.65 -2.31 -22.28
N GLU A 339 10.12 -3.40 -21.68
CA GLU A 339 9.28 -4.56 -21.34
C GLU A 339 8.50 -4.38 -20.03
N TYR A 340 7.22 -4.74 -20.05
CA TYR A 340 6.43 -4.92 -18.84
C TYR A 340 6.97 -6.12 -18.05
N LYS A 341 7.26 -5.95 -16.76
CA LYS A 341 7.88 -6.99 -15.91
C LYS A 341 7.33 -6.95 -14.49
N PRO A 342 7.20 -8.10 -13.80
CA PRO A 342 6.87 -8.17 -12.38
C PRO A 342 8.11 -7.81 -11.54
N ARG A 343 8.47 -6.52 -11.49
CA ARG A 343 9.72 -6.09 -10.82
C ARG A 343 9.66 -6.36 -9.34
N SER A 344 10.80 -6.76 -8.80
CA SER A 344 11.00 -7.15 -7.41
C SER A 344 12.49 -7.05 -7.07
N PRO A 345 12.90 -7.21 -5.80
CA PRO A 345 14.33 -7.28 -5.45
C PRO A 345 15.15 -8.32 -6.23
N LEU A 346 14.50 -9.37 -6.77
CA LEU A 346 15.15 -10.40 -7.59
C LEU A 346 15.02 -10.15 -9.11
N ILE A 347 14.18 -9.20 -9.52
CA ILE A 347 13.92 -8.84 -10.92
C ILE A 347 13.98 -7.30 -11.01
N ASP A 348 15.19 -6.76 -10.94
CA ASP A 348 15.45 -5.31 -10.96
C ASP A 348 16.29 -4.92 -12.18
N ASP A 349 15.72 -4.05 -13.01
CA ASP A 349 16.32 -3.49 -14.23
C ASP A 349 16.44 -1.95 -14.16
N GLY A 350 16.37 -1.36 -12.97
CA GLY A 350 16.56 0.09 -12.76
C GLY A 350 15.30 0.94 -12.94
N VAL A 351 14.11 0.31 -12.95
CA VAL A 351 12.81 0.96 -13.10
C VAL A 351 12.00 0.87 -11.82
N ILE A 352 11.40 1.98 -11.42
CA ILE A 352 10.52 2.11 -10.25
C ILE A 352 9.11 2.43 -10.71
N ALA A 353 8.12 1.86 -10.03
CA ALA A 353 6.72 2.25 -10.18
C ALA A 353 6.25 3.06 -8.96
N PRO A 354 5.71 4.28 -9.13
CA PRO A 354 5.19 5.08 -8.01
C PRO A 354 4.14 4.35 -7.16
N THR A 355 3.32 3.47 -7.77
CA THR A 355 2.29 2.71 -7.06
C THR A 355 2.82 1.80 -5.96
N ALA A 356 4.07 1.32 -6.08
CA ALA A 356 4.69 0.48 -5.06
C ALA A 356 4.78 1.21 -3.71
N ALA A 357 5.45 2.37 -3.69
CA ALA A 357 5.59 3.15 -2.46
C ALA A 357 4.30 3.86 -2.06
N LEU A 358 3.57 4.46 -3.02
CA LEU A 358 2.36 5.21 -2.70
C LEU A 358 1.17 4.31 -2.33
N GLY A 359 1.08 3.11 -2.89
CA GLY A 359 0.14 2.06 -2.48
C GLY A 359 0.48 1.46 -1.11
N ALA A 360 1.64 1.77 -0.53
CA ALA A 360 2.07 1.32 0.80
C ALA A 360 1.91 2.40 1.89
N TYR A 361 1.17 3.48 1.61
CA TYR A 361 0.93 4.58 2.55
C TYR A 361 0.50 4.14 3.95
N PRO A 362 -0.46 3.20 4.11
CA PRO A 362 -0.84 2.74 5.44
C PRO A 362 0.30 2.02 6.18
N TYR A 363 1.16 1.30 5.46
CA TYR A 363 2.22 0.48 6.05
C TYR A 363 3.44 1.31 6.46
N THR A 364 3.81 2.29 5.64
CA THR A 364 5.00 3.12 5.86
C THR A 364 4.73 4.60 5.52
N PRO A 365 3.86 5.29 6.27
CA PRO A 365 3.34 6.60 5.89
C PRO A 365 4.44 7.66 5.74
N PHE A 366 5.44 7.65 6.62
CA PHE A 366 6.59 8.54 6.49
C PHE A 366 7.39 8.28 5.20
N TYR A 367 7.80 7.04 4.94
CA TYR A 367 8.60 6.69 3.77
C TYR A 367 7.85 6.89 2.45
N SER A 368 6.54 6.63 2.44
CA SER A 368 5.67 6.90 1.31
C SER A 368 5.55 8.41 1.05
N THR A 369 5.52 9.21 2.11
CA THR A 369 5.55 10.68 2.01
C THR A 369 6.89 11.21 1.49
N GLN A 370 8.02 10.60 1.86
CA GLN A 370 9.32 10.95 1.27
C GLN A 370 9.28 10.77 -0.26
N VAL A 371 8.73 9.64 -0.73
CA VAL A 371 8.55 9.38 -2.16
C VAL A 371 7.58 10.39 -2.78
N LEU A 372 6.39 10.59 -2.21
CA LEU A 372 5.41 11.56 -2.71
C LEU A 372 6.03 12.95 -2.96
N LEU A 373 6.72 13.49 -1.95
CA LEU A 373 7.35 14.81 -2.05
C LEU A 373 8.55 14.82 -3.00
N GLY A 374 9.30 13.72 -3.08
CA GLY A 374 10.39 13.52 -4.04
C GLY A 374 9.88 13.54 -5.48
N LEU A 375 8.95 12.65 -5.80
CA LEU A 375 8.38 12.52 -7.14
C LEU A 375 7.65 13.79 -7.60
N ASN A 376 7.00 14.53 -6.70
CA ASN A 376 6.34 15.80 -7.06
C ASN A 376 7.31 16.88 -7.57
N LYS A 377 8.61 16.78 -7.24
CA LYS A 377 9.66 17.66 -7.76
C LYS A 377 10.13 17.26 -9.15
N LEU A 378 9.85 16.02 -9.57
CA LEU A 378 10.29 15.47 -10.86
C LEU A 378 9.24 15.79 -11.93
N GLY A 379 9.48 16.87 -12.69
CA GLY A 379 8.55 17.33 -13.72
C GLY A 379 8.24 16.30 -14.81
N TYR A 380 9.19 15.41 -15.12
CA TYR A 380 9.04 14.37 -16.15
C TYR A 380 8.08 13.24 -15.74
N LEU A 381 7.74 13.12 -14.47
CA LEU A 381 6.79 12.13 -13.93
C LEU A 381 5.34 12.63 -13.90
N LYS A 382 5.12 13.93 -14.11
CA LYS A 382 3.79 14.53 -13.96
C LYS A 382 2.90 14.13 -15.13
N HIS A 383 1.76 13.53 -14.80
CA HIS A 383 0.70 13.18 -15.71
C HIS A 383 -0.61 13.90 -15.32
N LYS A 384 -1.55 14.06 -16.25
CA LYS A 384 -2.88 14.60 -15.92
C LYS A 384 -3.63 13.73 -14.90
N TYR A 385 -3.26 12.46 -14.83
CA TYR A 385 -3.82 11.47 -13.92
C TYR A 385 -2.89 11.13 -12.74
N GLY A 386 -2.05 12.06 -12.28
CA GLY A 386 -1.14 11.84 -11.14
C GLY A 386 0.28 11.60 -11.61
N PHE A 387 0.95 10.58 -11.09
CA PHE A 387 2.23 10.14 -11.61
C PHE A 387 2.05 9.14 -12.76
N SER A 388 3.03 9.10 -13.67
CA SER A 388 3.15 8.04 -14.67
C SER A 388 3.34 6.65 -14.04
N ASP A 389 3.08 5.62 -14.83
CA ASP A 389 3.18 4.20 -14.44
C ASP A 389 4.55 3.83 -13.84
N ALA A 390 5.62 4.24 -14.53
CA ALA A 390 6.98 3.86 -14.19
C ALA A 390 7.99 4.94 -14.59
N PHE A 391 9.17 4.92 -13.97
CA PHE A 391 10.29 5.79 -14.32
C PHE A 391 11.64 5.13 -14.06
N CYS A 392 12.66 5.60 -14.78
CA CYS A 392 14.05 5.20 -14.57
C CYS A 392 14.82 6.39 -13.96
N PRO A 393 15.18 6.34 -12.66
CA PRO A 393 15.85 7.45 -11.99
C PRO A 393 17.20 7.80 -12.62
N SER A 394 17.99 6.77 -12.98
CA SER A 394 19.32 6.95 -13.58
C SER A 394 19.31 7.70 -14.92
N GLU A 395 18.20 7.64 -15.66
CA GLU A 395 18.05 8.26 -16.97
C GLU A 395 17.14 9.51 -16.95
N ASN A 396 16.52 9.83 -15.82
CA ASN A 396 15.57 10.96 -15.66
C ASN A 396 14.43 10.94 -16.69
N ILE A 397 13.89 9.75 -16.96
CA ILE A 397 12.78 9.53 -17.89
C ILE A 397 11.66 8.78 -17.20
N ALA A 398 10.43 9.05 -17.61
CA ALA A 398 9.24 8.32 -17.18
C ALA A 398 8.48 7.79 -18.39
N ASP A 399 7.71 6.75 -18.14
CA ASP A 399 6.67 6.33 -19.06
C ASP A 399 5.63 7.46 -19.22
N LYS A 400 4.97 7.51 -20.38
CA LYS A 400 3.85 8.45 -20.61
C LYS A 400 2.49 7.81 -20.38
N ARG A 401 2.47 6.50 -20.16
CA ARG A 401 1.30 5.68 -19.90
C ARG A 401 0.97 5.67 -18.40
N VAL A 402 -0.25 5.30 -18.11
CA VAL A 402 -0.74 4.96 -16.76
C VAL A 402 -1.64 3.73 -16.89
N LEU A 403 -1.58 2.83 -15.90
CA LEU A 403 -2.40 1.63 -15.82
C LEU A 403 -3.45 1.74 -14.70
N ALA A 404 -4.63 1.17 -14.93
CA ALA A 404 -5.69 1.14 -13.92
C ALA A 404 -5.25 0.46 -12.63
N ILE A 405 -4.55 -0.66 -12.76
CA ILE A 405 -4.09 -1.49 -11.66
C ILE A 405 -2.96 -0.84 -10.84
N ASP A 406 -2.31 0.19 -11.39
CA ASP A 406 -1.27 0.96 -10.71
C ASP A 406 -1.85 2.26 -10.11
N GLN A 407 -2.74 2.95 -10.82
CA GLN A 407 -3.39 4.16 -10.29
C GLN A 407 -4.36 3.84 -9.14
N GLY A 408 -5.02 2.68 -9.19
CA GLY A 408 -6.07 2.30 -8.25
C GLY A 408 -5.60 2.22 -6.80
N PRO A 409 -4.55 1.41 -6.52
CA PRO A 409 -3.96 1.31 -5.19
C PRO A 409 -3.49 2.66 -4.62
N ILE A 410 -2.99 3.57 -5.46
CA ILE A 410 -2.57 4.91 -5.01
C ILE A 410 -3.76 5.65 -4.39
N VAL A 411 -4.91 5.73 -5.09
CA VAL A 411 -6.09 6.43 -4.58
C VAL A 411 -6.62 5.78 -3.31
N VAL A 412 -6.77 4.45 -3.36
CA VAL A 412 -7.45 3.68 -2.32
C VAL A 412 -6.60 3.56 -1.05
N MET A 413 -5.31 3.28 -1.15
CA MET A 413 -4.44 3.10 0.01
C MET A 413 -4.09 4.43 0.68
N ILE A 414 -4.00 5.54 -0.08
CA ILE A 414 -3.96 6.87 0.52
C ILE A 414 -5.23 7.11 1.34
N GLU A 415 -6.41 6.80 0.81
CA GLU A 415 -7.65 7.01 1.58
C GLU A 415 -7.75 6.10 2.79
N ASN A 416 -7.35 4.84 2.68
CA ASN A 416 -7.32 3.92 3.82
C ASN A 416 -6.36 4.40 4.92
N TYR A 417 -5.23 5.02 4.57
CA TYR A 417 -4.37 5.68 5.54
C TYR A 417 -5.06 6.90 6.18
N ARG A 418 -5.69 7.77 5.37
CA ARG A 418 -6.29 9.01 5.86
C ARG A 418 -7.49 8.76 6.77
N THR A 419 -8.38 7.82 6.41
CA THR A 419 -9.69 7.63 7.06
C THR A 419 -10.11 6.17 7.27
N GLY A 420 -9.42 5.21 6.65
CA GLY A 420 -9.84 3.81 6.66
C GLY A 420 -11.14 3.54 5.90
N LEU A 421 -11.59 4.45 5.03
CA LEU A 421 -12.92 4.42 4.41
C LEU A 421 -13.27 3.09 3.74
N ILE A 422 -12.42 2.63 2.80
CA ILE A 422 -12.72 1.43 2.02
C ILE A 422 -12.59 0.18 2.89
N TRP A 423 -11.60 0.14 3.78
CA TRP A 423 -11.49 -0.90 4.80
C TRP A 423 -12.74 -1.03 5.65
N ASN A 424 -13.28 0.08 6.17
CA ASN A 424 -14.47 0.07 7.00
C ASN A 424 -15.70 -0.44 6.25
N LEU A 425 -15.84 -0.06 4.98
CA LEU A 425 -16.93 -0.54 4.11
C LEU A 425 -16.82 -2.05 3.86
N VAL A 426 -15.69 -2.51 3.32
CA VAL A 426 -15.54 -3.91 2.90
C VAL A 426 -15.50 -4.85 4.11
N MET A 427 -14.80 -4.49 5.19
CA MET A 427 -14.81 -5.28 6.42
C MET A 427 -16.17 -5.26 7.12
N GLY A 428 -17.01 -4.25 6.89
CA GLY A 428 -18.38 -4.20 7.41
C GLY A 428 -19.35 -5.17 6.74
N ASN A 429 -19.00 -5.74 5.57
CA ASN A 429 -19.86 -6.63 4.82
C ASN A 429 -19.94 -8.04 5.43
N GLU A 430 -21.16 -8.56 5.60
CA GLU A 430 -21.40 -9.86 6.23
C GLU A 430 -20.81 -11.06 5.45
N ASN A 431 -20.78 -10.99 4.11
CA ASN A 431 -20.20 -12.06 3.30
C ASN A 431 -18.68 -12.09 3.47
N ILE A 432 -18.01 -10.93 3.52
CA ILE A 432 -16.57 -10.86 3.80
C ILE A 432 -16.26 -11.42 5.19
N GLN A 433 -17.02 -11.02 6.22
CA GLN A 433 -16.86 -11.58 7.57
C GLN A 433 -17.09 -13.10 7.60
N LYS A 434 -18.10 -13.60 6.86
CA LYS A 434 -18.34 -15.05 6.71
C LYS A 434 -17.15 -15.75 6.06
N GLY A 435 -16.62 -15.22 4.96
CA GLY A 435 -15.49 -15.79 4.23
C GLY A 435 -14.23 -15.86 5.08
N LEU A 436 -13.88 -14.77 5.77
CA LEU A 436 -12.73 -14.71 6.67
C LEU A 436 -12.85 -15.73 7.81
N ARG A 437 -14.02 -15.81 8.44
CA ARG A 437 -14.29 -16.81 9.49
C ARG A 437 -14.17 -18.24 8.95
N LEU A 438 -14.70 -18.52 7.76
CA LEU A 438 -14.59 -19.84 7.13
C LEU A 438 -13.14 -20.19 6.81
N ALA A 439 -12.32 -19.20 6.45
CA ALA A 439 -10.88 -19.34 6.19
C ALA A 439 -10.03 -19.44 7.47
N ASP A 440 -10.65 -19.49 8.66
CA ASP A 440 -9.99 -19.43 9.96
C ASP A 440 -9.14 -18.15 10.17
N ILE A 441 -9.49 -17.06 9.47
CA ILE A 441 -8.89 -15.72 9.65
C ILE A 441 -9.77 -14.92 10.60
N LYS A 442 -9.20 -14.50 11.73
CA LYS A 442 -9.84 -13.65 12.72
C LYS A 442 -9.82 -12.20 12.25
N THR A 443 -10.87 -11.46 12.61
CA THR A 443 -11.01 -10.01 12.39
C THR A 443 -10.73 -9.18 13.65
N THR A 444 -10.35 -9.86 14.73
CA THR A 444 -9.85 -9.31 15.98
C THR A 444 -8.57 -10.07 16.34
N PRO A 445 -7.40 -9.61 15.87
CA PRO A 445 -6.12 -10.24 16.17
C PRO A 445 -5.90 -10.36 17.68
N GLY A 446 -5.07 -11.32 18.09
CA GLY A 446 -4.58 -11.47 19.46
C GLY A 446 -3.57 -10.37 19.81
N PHE A 447 -4.03 -9.12 19.83
CA PHE A 447 -3.20 -7.97 20.12
C PHE A 447 -2.55 -8.12 21.50
N LYS A 448 -1.24 -7.87 21.54
CA LYS A 448 -0.49 -7.76 22.78
C LYS A 448 -0.62 -6.35 23.31
N GLU A 449 -0.75 -6.22 24.63
CA GLU A 449 -0.67 -4.91 25.29
C GLU A 449 0.64 -4.21 24.90
N GLY A 450 0.56 -2.91 24.59
CA GLY A 450 1.66 -2.16 23.99
C GLY A 450 1.31 -1.52 22.65
N PHE A 451 2.33 -1.06 21.93
CA PHE A 451 2.21 -0.43 20.61
C PHE A 451 2.03 -1.48 19.51
N HIS A 452 0.81 -2.04 19.40
CA HIS A 452 0.56 -3.30 18.68
C HIS A 452 0.61 -3.22 17.15
N LEU A 453 0.52 -2.03 16.55
CA LEU A 453 0.66 -1.83 15.09
C LEU A 453 2.01 -1.19 14.70
N ALA A 454 2.79 -0.70 15.66
CA ALA A 454 4.04 -0.02 15.37
C ALA A 454 5.15 -1.02 15.06
N VAL A 455 5.64 -1.04 13.82
CA VAL A 455 6.74 -1.91 13.37
C VAL A 455 8.02 -1.10 13.25
N ILE A 456 9.03 -1.46 14.05
CA ILE A 456 10.34 -0.81 14.01
C ILE A 456 11.08 -1.21 12.73
N ASP A 457 11.62 -0.22 12.03
CA ASP A 457 12.53 -0.46 10.91
C ASP A 457 13.81 -1.12 11.43
N GLN A 458 14.13 -2.33 10.94
CA GLN A 458 15.26 -3.10 11.39
C GLN A 458 16.62 -2.53 11.00
N TYR A 459 16.68 -1.62 10.03
CA TYR A 459 17.91 -0.92 9.68
C TYR A 459 18.11 0.31 10.55
N THR A 460 17.11 1.22 10.61
CA THR A 460 17.25 2.47 11.36
C THR A 460 16.99 2.33 12.86
N LYS A 461 16.45 1.19 13.30
CA LYS A 461 16.10 0.87 14.71
C LYS A 461 15.08 1.82 15.36
N VAL A 462 14.31 2.52 14.54
CA VAL A 462 13.29 3.49 14.98
C VAL A 462 11.98 3.30 14.22
N TYR A 463 10.88 3.71 14.83
CA TYR A 463 9.61 3.92 14.16
C TYR A 463 9.48 5.39 13.73
N ASN A 464 9.39 5.65 12.43
CA ASN A 464 9.27 7.03 11.93
C ASN A 464 7.80 7.47 12.00
N MET A 465 7.49 8.35 12.95
CA MET A 465 6.16 8.90 13.12
C MET A 465 5.99 10.13 12.24
N LEU A 466 5.02 10.11 11.35
CA LEU A 466 4.60 11.26 10.54
C LEU A 466 3.45 11.98 11.24
N ILE A 467 3.48 13.32 11.28
CA ILE A 467 2.29 14.09 11.67
C ILE A 467 1.19 13.83 10.64
N HIS A 468 0.03 13.36 11.08
CA HIS A 468 -1.04 12.98 10.17
C HIS A 468 -1.49 14.20 9.34
N PRO A 469 -1.47 14.12 8.00
CA PRO A 469 -1.65 15.28 7.13
C PRO A 469 -3.05 15.91 7.20
N ASP A 470 -4.07 15.15 7.62
CA ASP A 470 -5.43 15.67 7.82
C ASP A 470 -5.75 16.08 9.26
N ARG A 471 -4.95 15.63 10.25
CA ARG A 471 -5.30 15.75 11.68
C ARG A 471 -4.32 16.59 12.49
N ASP A 472 -3.19 16.98 11.89
CA ASP A 472 -2.15 17.83 12.49
C ASP A 472 -1.60 17.31 13.83
N VAL A 473 -1.61 15.99 14.02
CA VAL A 473 -1.10 15.33 15.23
C VAL A 473 -0.29 14.08 14.89
N TYR A 474 0.67 13.74 15.73
CA TYR A 474 1.24 12.39 15.78
C TYR A 474 0.23 11.44 16.38
N GLU A 475 0.17 10.23 15.84
CA GLU A 475 -0.71 9.16 16.34
C GLU A 475 0.08 7.86 16.47
N LEU A 476 -0.19 7.15 17.57
CA LEU A 476 0.40 5.85 17.86
C LEU A 476 -0.67 4.92 18.43
N ASP A 477 -1.03 3.90 17.66
CA ASP A 477 -1.95 2.86 18.11
C ASP A 477 -1.35 2.02 19.23
N TYR A 478 -2.15 1.77 20.26
CA TYR A 478 -1.79 0.90 21.36
C TYR A 478 -2.99 0.08 21.84
N PHE A 479 -2.70 -1.08 22.42
CA PHE A 479 -3.69 -1.98 22.99
C PHE A 479 -3.52 -2.04 24.52
N VAL A 480 -4.64 -2.12 25.25
CA VAL A 480 -4.67 -2.40 26.69
C VAL A 480 -5.64 -3.55 27.00
N GLU A 481 -5.25 -4.43 27.92
CA GLU A 481 -6.07 -5.60 28.27
C GLU A 481 -7.30 -5.23 29.11
N ASN A 482 -7.23 -4.11 29.83
CA ASN A 482 -8.27 -3.61 30.73
C ASN A 482 -8.47 -2.11 30.56
N GLY A 483 -9.66 -1.60 30.93
CA GLY A 483 -9.88 -0.16 31.00
C GLY A 483 -9.06 0.45 32.14
N GLU A 484 -8.20 1.42 31.83
CA GLU A 484 -7.32 2.06 32.81
C GLU A 484 -6.80 3.42 32.34
N VAL A 485 -6.27 4.21 33.28
CA VAL A 485 -5.50 5.42 32.96
C VAL A 485 -4.08 4.99 32.61
N VAL A 486 -3.66 5.30 31.39
CA VAL A 486 -2.32 5.01 30.87
C VAL A 486 -1.51 6.30 30.86
N LYS A 487 -0.27 6.22 31.32
CA LYS A 487 0.67 7.34 31.35
C LYS A 487 1.65 7.23 30.18
N PHE A 488 1.76 8.29 29.38
CA PHE A 488 2.71 8.38 28.29
C PHE A 488 3.81 9.39 28.64
N THR A 489 5.06 9.00 28.46
CA THR A 489 6.23 9.86 28.66
C THR A 489 7.07 9.85 27.40
N ILE A 490 7.45 11.03 26.90
CA ILE A 490 8.37 11.18 25.78
C ILE A 490 9.70 11.70 26.32
N LYS A 491 10.78 10.96 26.04
CA LYS A 491 12.14 11.28 26.48
C LYS A 491 13.05 11.54 25.29
N ASP A 492 13.90 12.55 25.41
CA ASP A 492 14.97 12.80 24.42
C ASP A 492 16.14 11.80 24.57
N ALA A 493 17.16 11.94 23.72
CA ALA A 493 18.36 11.08 23.75
C ALA A 493 19.15 11.14 25.09
N ASN A 494 18.94 12.17 25.92
CA ASN A 494 19.56 12.30 27.24
C ASN A 494 18.64 11.76 28.36
N ASN A 495 17.57 11.05 28.02
CA ASN A 495 16.51 10.59 28.92
C ASN A 495 15.75 11.72 29.65
N LYS A 496 15.86 12.97 29.18
CA LYS A 496 15.07 14.08 29.75
C LYS A 496 13.64 13.95 29.25
N ILE A 497 12.69 14.01 30.18
CA ILE A 497 11.27 14.05 29.84
C ILE A 497 10.97 15.38 29.16
N VAL A 498 10.59 15.33 27.88
CA VAL A 498 10.17 16.50 27.11
C VAL A 498 8.66 16.65 27.09
N ARG A 499 7.92 15.56 27.31
CA ARG A 499 6.46 15.58 27.40
C ARG A 499 5.94 14.43 28.25
N GLU A 500 4.83 14.68 28.94
CA GLU A 500 4.10 13.68 29.70
C GLU A 500 2.60 13.91 29.54
N LYS A 501 1.82 12.83 29.42
CA LYS A 501 0.36 12.89 29.25
C LYS A 501 -0.30 11.63 29.79
N GLU A 502 -1.33 11.79 30.61
CA GLU A 502 -2.22 10.69 30.98
C GLU A 502 -3.41 10.61 30.03
N LYS A 503 -3.89 9.40 29.80
CA LYS A 503 -5.06 9.13 28.97
C LYS A 503 -5.89 8.01 29.59
N GLU A 504 -7.16 8.30 29.84
CA GLU A 504 -8.15 7.26 30.12
C GLU A 504 -8.34 6.40 28.87
N SER A 505 -8.10 5.10 29.01
CA SER A 505 -8.09 4.12 27.94
C SER A 505 -9.17 3.08 28.17
N THR A 506 -9.89 2.71 27.12
CA THR A 506 -10.86 1.61 27.17
C THR A 506 -10.15 0.29 26.89
N LYS A 507 -10.65 -0.82 27.43
CA LYS A 507 -10.17 -2.16 27.06
C LYS A 507 -10.18 -2.31 25.53
N GLY A 508 -9.07 -2.77 24.97
CA GLY A 508 -8.89 -2.93 23.53
C GLY A 508 -7.95 -1.90 22.92
N GLU A 509 -8.18 -1.59 21.66
CA GLU A 509 -7.37 -0.66 20.87
C GLU A 509 -7.69 0.80 21.22
N ASN A 510 -6.65 1.62 21.29
CA ASN A 510 -6.68 3.03 21.59
C ASN A 510 -5.61 3.76 20.75
N VAL A 511 -5.73 5.08 20.62
CA VAL A 511 -4.75 5.92 19.90
C VAL A 511 -4.13 6.96 20.82
N PHE A 512 -2.82 7.01 20.93
CA PHE A 512 -2.13 8.09 21.63
C PHE A 512 -1.83 9.22 20.65
N SER A 513 -2.50 10.37 20.82
CA SER A 513 -2.35 11.54 19.95
C SER A 513 -1.72 12.73 20.66
N PHE A 514 -0.76 13.38 20.00
CA PHE A 514 -0.12 14.60 20.49
C PHE A 514 0.48 15.45 19.36
N PHE A 515 0.63 16.74 19.63
CA PHE A 515 1.44 17.67 18.86
C PHE A 515 2.14 18.63 19.84
N ASP A 516 3.37 19.02 19.52
CA ASP A 516 4.17 19.92 20.35
C ASP A 516 5.23 20.63 19.51
N ASP A 517 5.14 21.96 19.39
CA ASP A 517 6.14 22.76 18.68
C ASP A 517 7.48 22.85 19.40
N ASN A 518 7.52 22.53 20.70
CA ASN A 518 8.76 22.54 21.48
C ASN A 518 9.58 21.26 21.30
N ILE A 519 8.98 20.21 20.71
CA ILE A 519 9.68 18.98 20.38
C ILE A 519 10.35 19.15 19.01
N LEU A 520 11.66 18.93 18.97
CA LEU A 520 12.46 19.04 17.75
C LEU A 520 12.22 17.84 16.83
N ARG A 521 11.61 18.09 15.67
CA ARG A 521 11.40 17.09 14.62
C ARG A 521 12.74 16.72 13.97
N GLY A 522 12.81 15.51 13.43
CA GLY A 522 14.01 14.90 12.88
C GLY A 522 14.98 14.34 13.92
N ARG A 523 14.57 14.27 15.20
CA ARG A 523 15.36 13.69 16.30
C ARG A 523 14.74 12.41 16.83
N GLU A 524 15.58 11.57 17.42
CA GLU A 524 15.16 10.35 18.10
C GLU A 524 14.61 10.65 19.49
N TYR A 525 13.52 9.98 19.83
CA TYR A 525 12.86 10.02 21.12
C TYR A 525 12.50 8.60 21.57
N LEU A 526 12.39 8.41 22.88
CA LEU A 526 11.81 7.22 23.48
C LEU A 526 10.40 7.57 23.98
N ILE A 527 9.39 6.87 23.46
CA ILE A 527 8.03 6.92 24.00
C ILE A 527 7.87 5.74 24.95
N GLU A 528 7.52 6.03 26.20
CA GLU A 528 7.13 5.04 27.21
C GLU A 528 5.62 5.10 27.43
N MET A 529 4.96 3.95 27.37
CA MET A 529 3.56 3.75 27.76
C MET A 529 3.54 2.92 29.04
N GLN A 530 3.10 3.52 30.13
CA GLN A 530 2.99 2.89 31.43
C GLN A 530 1.52 2.56 31.75
N THR A 531 1.23 1.27 31.87
CA THR A 531 -0.02 0.74 32.43
C THR A 531 0.16 0.51 33.93
N LYS A 532 -0.87 0.02 34.62
CA LYS A 532 -0.80 -0.35 36.05
C LYS A 532 0.22 -1.45 36.34
N THR A 533 0.47 -2.33 35.37
CA THR A 533 1.26 -3.56 35.56
C THR A 533 2.58 -3.55 34.79
N SER A 534 2.66 -2.79 33.69
CA SER A 534 3.75 -2.91 32.71
C SER A 534 4.18 -1.56 32.15
N VAL A 535 5.38 -1.52 31.58
CA VAL A 535 5.89 -0.38 30.81
C VAL A 535 6.34 -0.85 29.44
N TYR A 536 5.79 -0.25 28.39
CA TYR A 536 6.11 -0.54 27.00
C TYR A 536 6.88 0.63 26.41
N LYS A 537 7.81 0.34 25.51
CA LYS A 537 8.80 1.30 25.03
C LYS A 537 8.95 1.20 23.53
N ILE A 538 9.07 2.35 22.86
CA ILE A 538 9.37 2.41 21.44
C ILE A 538 10.28 3.61 21.13
N ASN A 539 11.34 3.33 20.38
CA ASN A 539 12.20 4.38 19.82
C ASN A 539 11.55 4.93 18.56
N VAL A 540 11.41 6.24 18.50
CA VAL A 540 10.73 6.93 17.40
C VAL A 540 11.58 8.07 16.86
N VAL A 541 11.38 8.41 15.60
CA VAL A 541 11.74 9.72 15.05
C VAL A 541 10.46 10.45 14.72
N LEU A 542 10.31 11.66 15.25
CA LEU A 542 9.16 12.52 14.99
C LEU A 542 9.43 13.35 13.73
N ARG A 543 8.65 13.15 12.68
CA ARG A 543 8.89 13.69 11.32
C ARG A 543 7.96 14.83 10.95
#